data_AF-A0AAU3E4B4-F1
#
_entry.id   AF-A0AAU3E4B4-F1
#
_cell.length_a   1.000
_cell.length_b   1.000
_cell.length_c   1.000
_cell.angle_alpha   90.00
_cell.angle_beta   90.00
_cell.angle_gamma   90.00
#
_symmetry.space_group_name_H-M   'P 1'
#
loop_
_entity.id
_entity.type
_entity.pdbx_description
1 polymer ?
#
loop_
_entity_poly.entity_id
_entity_poly.type
_entity_poly.pdbx_seq_one_letter_code
_entity_poly.pdbx_strand_id
1 'polypeptide(L)'
;MTAPLRVGNASGFYGDRSTAWREMLDGGELDVLTGDYLAELTMLILGRDRLRDPGLGYAKTFLRQLEDCLGTALERGVRIVTNAGGLNPAGLAAAIGSLADRLGLTARIGYVEGDALARPDALTANAYLGAFGIAACLDAGADVVVTGRVTDASLVVGPAIARFCWGRDDLDALAGATVAGHLIECGAQVTGGNFSFFTELPDGGHRPGFPIAEIHPDGSSVLTKHPGTGGAVTVETVTAQLLYEVGGPDYLGPDVVTRLDTVELNADGPDRVRVTGVRGAPPPDTLKVGVNNLGGFRNSMTFVLCGLDIPAKAALVRGQVEAAVGTDGLEFVLARTDHPDVGDTEAASALLHVHLRDGDKGRAGRAFSAAAVELALASYPGCTLTTLPGDATPYGVFTADVVPQGEVEHVAVLPSGERIPIAPPPTTRAPASSVPQPPPADGPVARPTRRGALGELVGARSGDKGGDANLGVWARTDATWAWLRGWLTVERLAELLPETAALTVERYELPNLRAVNFVLRGLLGQGVAASTRFDPQAKALGELLRARVVDLPAGLSTGPPGSAEPPADNAGPAGEVTP
;
A
#
# COMPACT_ATOMS: atom_id res chain seq x y z
N MET A 1 -22.29 -5.75 27.93
CA MET A 1 -21.32 -5.22 26.96
C MET A 1 -21.86 -5.54 25.58
N THR A 2 -21.93 -4.56 24.68
CA THR A 2 -22.29 -4.79 23.27
C THR A 2 -21.22 -5.66 22.61
N ALA A 3 -21.65 -6.65 21.81
CA ALA A 3 -20.72 -7.48 21.04
C ALA A 3 -19.91 -6.60 20.06
N PRO A 4 -18.62 -6.93 19.80
CA PRO A 4 -17.82 -6.21 18.82
C PRO A 4 -18.38 -6.41 17.41
N LEU A 5 -18.14 -5.42 16.55
CA LEU A 5 -18.41 -5.50 15.11
C LEU A 5 -17.28 -6.27 14.43
N ARG A 6 -17.58 -7.37 13.74
CA ARG A 6 -16.62 -8.17 12.98
C ARG A 6 -16.59 -7.71 11.53
N VAL A 7 -15.51 -7.02 11.13
CA VAL A 7 -15.30 -6.53 9.76
C VAL A 7 -14.15 -7.29 9.12
N GLY A 8 -14.42 -8.01 8.03
CA GLY A 8 -13.40 -8.62 7.18
C GLY A 8 -13.09 -7.75 5.95
N ASN A 9 -11.96 -8.00 5.29
CA ASN A 9 -11.63 -7.43 3.99
C ASN A 9 -11.36 -8.56 2.96
N ALA A 10 -11.66 -8.32 1.68
CA ALA A 10 -11.52 -9.29 0.60
C ALA A 10 -10.76 -8.77 -0.65
N SER A 11 -10.05 -7.64 -0.57
CA SER A 11 -9.22 -7.15 -1.67
C SER A 11 -8.25 -6.08 -1.22
N GLY A 12 -7.07 -6.00 -1.83
CA GLY A 12 -6.14 -4.87 -1.66
C GLY A 12 -5.98 -3.98 -2.90
N PHE A 13 -6.50 -4.39 -4.05
CA PHE A 13 -6.47 -3.64 -5.31
C PHE A 13 -7.37 -4.28 -6.39
N TYR A 14 -7.60 -3.57 -7.49
CA TYR A 14 -8.28 -4.13 -8.66
C TYR A 14 -7.47 -5.25 -9.30
N GLY A 15 -7.94 -6.49 -9.12
CA GLY A 15 -7.35 -7.69 -9.73
C GLY A 15 -6.63 -8.58 -8.72
N ASP A 16 -6.80 -8.29 -7.42
CA ASP A 16 -6.36 -9.16 -6.33
C ASP A 16 -7.06 -10.55 -6.37
N ARG A 17 -6.80 -11.38 -5.35
CA ARG A 17 -7.24 -12.77 -5.23
C ARG A 17 -8.73 -12.92 -5.55
N SER A 18 -9.00 -13.57 -6.68
CA SER A 18 -10.37 -13.75 -7.19
C SER A 18 -11.28 -14.48 -6.20
N THR A 19 -10.75 -15.40 -5.39
CA THR A 19 -11.48 -16.21 -4.41
C THR A 19 -11.70 -15.54 -3.06
N ALA A 20 -11.15 -14.34 -2.81
CA ALA A 20 -11.12 -13.74 -1.47
C ALA A 20 -12.51 -13.51 -0.84
N TRP A 21 -13.48 -13.01 -1.61
CA TRP A 21 -14.86 -12.82 -1.12
C TRP A 21 -15.48 -14.13 -0.63
N ARG A 22 -15.31 -15.21 -1.40
CA ARG A 22 -15.77 -16.56 -1.02
C ARG A 22 -15.01 -17.08 0.20
N GLU A 23 -13.68 -16.96 0.20
CA GLU A 23 -12.82 -17.39 1.33
C GLU A 23 -13.26 -16.75 2.65
N MET A 24 -13.59 -15.45 2.63
CA MET A 24 -14.03 -14.72 3.82
C MET A 24 -15.45 -15.09 4.25
N LEU A 25 -16.39 -15.24 3.31
CA LEU A 25 -17.75 -15.66 3.65
C LEU A 25 -17.80 -17.10 4.17
N ASP A 26 -17.00 -18.01 3.61
CA ASP A 26 -16.95 -19.41 4.04
C ASP A 26 -16.23 -19.58 5.39
N GLY A 27 -15.26 -18.72 5.69
CA GLY A 27 -14.34 -18.85 6.81
C GLY A 27 -14.96 -18.67 8.21
N GLY A 28 -16.15 -18.07 8.34
CA GLY A 28 -16.84 -17.95 9.62
C GLY A 28 -17.73 -16.72 9.75
N GLU A 29 -17.91 -16.26 10.99
CA GLU A 29 -18.81 -15.15 11.32
C GLU A 29 -18.16 -13.79 10.99
N LEU A 30 -18.89 -13.01 10.20
CA LEU A 30 -18.62 -11.62 9.84
C LEU A 30 -19.94 -10.85 9.96
N ASP A 31 -19.89 -9.61 10.41
CA ASP A 31 -21.03 -8.69 10.30
C ASP A 31 -20.97 -7.93 8.97
N VAL A 32 -19.74 -7.61 8.55
CA VAL A 32 -19.46 -6.80 7.36
C VAL A 32 -18.25 -7.38 6.63
N LEU A 33 -18.32 -7.40 5.31
CA LEU A 33 -17.20 -7.71 4.43
C LEU A 33 -16.92 -6.54 3.49
N THR A 34 -15.69 -6.05 3.53
CA THR A 34 -15.23 -4.92 2.73
C THR A 34 -14.36 -5.35 1.56
N GLY A 35 -14.24 -4.47 0.56
CA GLY A 35 -13.20 -4.60 -0.45
C GLY A 35 -12.80 -3.25 -1.04
N ASP A 36 -11.51 -2.93 -0.94
CA ASP A 36 -10.86 -1.79 -1.57
C ASP A 36 -10.28 -2.16 -2.96
N TYR A 37 -10.64 -1.38 -3.96
CA TYR A 37 -10.30 -1.58 -5.37
C TYR A 37 -9.55 -0.41 -5.99
N LEU A 38 -9.60 0.76 -5.35
CA LEU A 38 -9.28 2.03 -5.98
C LEU A 38 -7.84 2.49 -5.69
N ALA A 39 -6.83 1.72 -6.10
CA ALA A 39 -5.48 2.27 -6.21
C ALA A 39 -5.43 3.48 -7.16
N GLU A 40 -4.41 4.32 -7.08
CA GLU A 40 -4.25 5.49 -7.97
C GLU A 40 -4.29 5.09 -9.46
N LEU A 41 -3.57 4.01 -9.80
CA LEU A 41 -3.58 3.40 -11.14
C LEU A 41 -4.98 2.88 -11.55
N THR A 42 -5.78 2.38 -10.60
CA THR A 42 -7.15 1.93 -10.89
C THR A 42 -7.99 3.09 -11.43
N MET A 43 -7.91 4.28 -10.84
CA MET A 43 -8.71 5.42 -11.29
C MET A 43 -8.40 5.81 -12.74
N LEU A 44 -7.12 5.77 -13.11
CA LEU A 44 -6.69 5.99 -14.49
C LEU A 44 -7.32 4.94 -15.44
N ILE A 45 -7.32 3.66 -15.05
CA ILE A 45 -7.93 2.57 -15.82
C ILE A 45 -9.43 2.82 -15.99
N LEU A 46 -10.14 3.14 -14.89
CA LEU A 46 -11.58 3.40 -14.91
C LEU A 46 -11.93 4.64 -15.73
N GLY A 47 -11.10 5.70 -15.68
CA GLY A 47 -11.27 6.91 -16.48
C GLY A 47 -11.17 6.62 -17.97
N ARG A 48 -10.21 5.79 -18.37
CA ARG A 48 -10.06 5.33 -19.76
C ARG A 48 -11.22 4.45 -20.22
N ASP A 49 -11.73 3.57 -19.35
CA ASP A 49 -12.91 2.76 -19.65
C ASP A 49 -14.14 3.67 -19.86
N ARG A 50 -14.32 4.69 -19.02
CA ARG A 50 -15.43 5.64 -19.13
C ARG A 50 -15.36 6.53 -20.37
N LEU A 51 -14.16 6.88 -20.84
CA LEU A 51 -13.98 7.56 -22.14
C LEU A 51 -14.47 6.72 -23.33
N ARG A 52 -14.38 5.40 -23.23
CA ARG A 52 -14.82 4.48 -24.28
C ARG A 52 -16.32 4.20 -24.20
N ASP A 53 -16.83 4.04 -22.98
CA ASP A 53 -18.24 3.77 -22.69
C ASP A 53 -18.66 4.50 -21.41
N PRO A 54 -19.53 5.52 -21.49
CA PRO A 54 -20.01 6.28 -20.35
C PRO A 54 -20.69 5.44 -19.26
N GLY A 55 -21.18 4.23 -19.58
CA GLY A 55 -21.80 3.30 -18.65
C GLY A 55 -20.81 2.51 -17.79
N LEU A 56 -19.51 2.56 -18.11
CA LEU A 56 -18.45 1.93 -17.31
C LEU A 56 -17.96 2.87 -16.19
N GLY A 57 -16.72 2.65 -15.71
CA GLY A 57 -16.12 3.44 -14.64
C GLY A 57 -16.13 2.78 -13.27
N TYR A 58 -16.50 1.50 -13.17
CA TYR A 58 -16.45 0.69 -11.93
C TYR A 58 -15.63 -0.60 -12.12
N ALA A 59 -15.21 -1.23 -11.02
CA ALA A 59 -14.40 -2.44 -11.02
C ALA A 59 -15.22 -3.67 -11.42
N LYS A 60 -15.15 -4.06 -12.70
CA LYS A 60 -15.89 -5.19 -13.27
C LYS A 60 -15.60 -6.55 -12.60
N THR A 61 -14.41 -6.73 -12.03
CA THR A 61 -14.06 -7.96 -11.31
C THR A 61 -14.88 -8.14 -10.04
N PHE A 62 -15.21 -7.06 -9.33
CA PHE A 62 -16.06 -7.14 -8.14
C PHE A 62 -17.43 -7.73 -8.48
N LEU A 63 -18.05 -7.28 -9.58
CA LEU A 63 -19.36 -7.82 -9.99
C LEU A 63 -19.32 -9.33 -10.25
N ARG A 64 -18.21 -9.85 -10.81
CA ARG A 64 -18.01 -11.29 -11.02
C ARG A 64 -17.81 -12.04 -9.71
N GLN A 65 -17.08 -11.47 -8.77
CA GLN A 65 -16.89 -12.05 -7.43
C GLN A 65 -18.22 -12.07 -6.66
N LEU A 66 -19.02 -11.01 -6.82
CA LEU A 66 -20.31 -10.89 -6.17
C LEU A 66 -21.34 -11.88 -6.73
N GLU A 67 -21.30 -12.22 -8.01
CA GLU A 67 -22.16 -13.26 -8.61
C GLU A 67 -22.05 -14.60 -7.88
N ASP A 68 -20.85 -14.93 -7.42
CA ASP A 68 -20.56 -16.16 -6.69
C ASP A 68 -20.87 -16.09 -5.18
N CYS A 69 -21.08 -14.90 -4.63
CA CYS A 69 -21.01 -14.65 -3.18
C CYS A 69 -22.25 -13.92 -2.60
N LEU A 70 -23.05 -13.24 -3.43
CA LEU A 70 -24.17 -12.41 -2.97
C LEU A 70 -25.21 -13.23 -2.18
N GLY A 71 -25.57 -14.42 -2.68
CA GLY A 71 -26.52 -15.30 -2.01
C GLY A 71 -26.04 -15.66 -0.60
N THR A 72 -24.79 -16.10 -0.47
CA THR A 72 -24.19 -16.47 0.82
C THR A 72 -24.11 -15.29 1.78
N ALA A 73 -23.77 -14.09 1.30
CA ALA A 73 -23.74 -12.89 2.14
C ALA A 73 -25.14 -12.57 2.70
N LEU A 74 -26.18 -12.60 1.86
CA LEU A 74 -27.56 -12.36 2.27
C LEU A 74 -28.07 -13.42 3.25
N GLU A 75 -27.83 -14.71 2.96
CA GLU A 75 -28.23 -15.83 3.82
C GLU A 75 -27.61 -15.74 5.22
N ARG A 76 -26.35 -15.29 5.31
CA ARG A 76 -25.64 -15.12 6.58
C ARG A 76 -25.87 -13.76 7.24
N GLY A 77 -26.57 -12.84 6.58
CA GLY A 77 -26.77 -11.47 7.07
C GLY A 77 -25.51 -10.61 7.08
N VAL A 78 -24.50 -10.95 6.27
CA VAL A 78 -23.25 -10.20 6.12
C VAL A 78 -23.49 -9.02 5.19
N ARG A 79 -23.22 -7.79 5.66
CA ARG A 79 -23.32 -6.59 4.83
C ARG A 79 -22.06 -6.39 3.99
N ILE A 80 -22.21 -5.94 2.75
CA ILE A 80 -21.10 -5.70 1.84
C ILE A 80 -20.86 -4.20 1.69
N VAL A 81 -19.61 -3.75 1.85
CA VAL A 81 -19.23 -2.34 1.65
C VAL A 81 -17.99 -2.24 0.77
N THR A 82 -18.06 -1.53 -0.35
CA THR A 82 -16.94 -1.48 -1.30
C THR A 82 -16.83 -0.16 -2.04
N ASN A 83 -15.60 0.26 -2.34
CA ASN A 83 -15.33 1.37 -3.25
C ASN A 83 -15.20 0.94 -4.73
N ALA A 84 -15.59 -0.30 -5.07
CA ALA A 84 -15.60 -0.81 -6.44
C ALA A 84 -16.42 0.06 -7.42
N GLY A 85 -17.28 0.97 -6.93
CA GLY A 85 -18.04 1.91 -7.75
C GLY A 85 -17.16 2.89 -8.51
N GLY A 86 -15.98 3.22 -8.00
CA GLY A 86 -14.99 4.03 -8.69
C GLY A 86 -15.53 5.37 -9.18
N LEU A 87 -15.62 5.53 -10.49
CA LEU A 87 -16.14 6.73 -11.16
C LEU A 87 -17.64 6.69 -11.45
N ASN A 88 -18.30 5.56 -11.18
CA ASN A 88 -19.70 5.32 -11.48
C ASN A 88 -20.38 4.41 -10.44
N PRO A 89 -20.48 4.86 -9.16
CA PRO A 89 -21.13 4.08 -8.10
C PRO A 89 -22.59 3.75 -8.41
N ALA A 90 -23.34 4.67 -9.00
CA ALA A 90 -24.73 4.45 -9.42
C ALA A 90 -24.85 3.34 -10.48
N GLY A 91 -23.94 3.33 -11.47
CA GLY A 91 -23.90 2.29 -12.50
C GLY A 91 -23.58 0.91 -11.94
N LEU A 92 -22.65 0.83 -10.98
CA LEU A 92 -22.38 -0.43 -10.30
C LEU A 92 -23.58 -0.87 -9.44
N ALA A 93 -24.24 0.03 -8.71
CA ALA A 93 -25.44 -0.30 -7.94
C ALA A 93 -26.55 -0.88 -8.85
N ALA A 94 -26.79 -0.30 -10.02
CA ALA A 94 -27.75 -0.82 -11.00
C ALA A 94 -27.33 -2.20 -11.55
N ALA A 95 -26.04 -2.40 -11.80
CA ALA A 95 -25.51 -3.70 -12.25
C ALA A 95 -25.65 -4.78 -11.18
N ILE A 96 -25.48 -4.45 -9.89
CA ILE A 96 -25.72 -5.36 -8.77
C ILE A 96 -27.22 -5.69 -8.66
N GLY A 97 -28.11 -4.70 -8.84
CA GLY A 97 -29.56 -4.96 -8.87
C GLY A 97 -29.94 -5.95 -9.97
N SER A 98 -29.40 -5.74 -11.18
CA SER A 98 -29.60 -6.66 -12.31
C SER A 98 -29.03 -8.06 -12.05
N LEU A 99 -27.90 -8.15 -11.33
CA LEU A 99 -27.32 -9.42 -10.90
C LEU A 99 -28.22 -10.12 -9.87
N ALA A 100 -28.72 -9.40 -8.87
CA ALA A 100 -29.63 -9.94 -7.85
C ALA A 100 -30.91 -10.51 -8.50
N ASP A 101 -31.51 -9.77 -9.44
CA ASP A 101 -32.69 -10.22 -10.20
C ASP A 101 -32.42 -11.52 -10.96
N ARG A 102 -31.26 -11.63 -11.65
CA ARG A 102 -30.86 -12.85 -12.36
C ARG A 102 -30.66 -14.05 -11.42
N LEU A 103 -30.16 -13.81 -10.22
CA LEU A 103 -29.93 -14.83 -9.20
C LEU A 103 -31.21 -15.16 -8.41
N GLY A 104 -32.32 -14.42 -8.62
CA GLY A 104 -33.55 -14.58 -7.85
C GLY A 104 -33.42 -14.10 -6.39
N LEU A 105 -32.51 -13.16 -6.12
CA LEU A 105 -32.23 -12.61 -4.80
C LEU A 105 -32.86 -11.24 -4.62
N THR A 106 -33.24 -10.88 -3.39
CA THR A 106 -33.65 -9.51 -3.03
C THR A 106 -32.53 -8.87 -2.21
N ALA A 107 -31.88 -7.86 -2.77
CA ALA A 107 -30.81 -7.12 -2.11
C ALA A 107 -31.14 -5.62 -2.07
N ARG A 108 -31.01 -5.00 -0.89
CA ARG A 108 -31.14 -3.55 -0.72
C ARG A 108 -29.78 -2.90 -0.97
N ILE A 109 -29.70 -2.08 -2.01
CA ILE A 109 -28.41 -1.54 -2.49
C ILE A 109 -28.43 -0.03 -2.30
N GLY A 110 -27.52 0.48 -1.47
CA GLY A 110 -27.25 1.91 -1.35
C GLY A 110 -25.93 2.27 -2.03
N TYR A 111 -25.72 3.54 -2.33
CA TYR A 111 -24.43 3.99 -2.85
C TYR A 111 -24.06 5.42 -2.44
N VAL A 112 -22.76 5.72 -2.43
CA VAL A 112 -22.20 7.05 -2.09
C VAL A 112 -21.57 7.68 -3.33
N GLU A 113 -21.90 8.95 -3.57
CA GLU A 113 -21.40 9.76 -4.69
C GLU A 113 -21.09 11.21 -4.27
N GLY A 114 -20.62 12.00 -5.24
CA GLY A 114 -20.26 13.42 -5.06
C GLY A 114 -18.74 13.67 -5.07
N ASP A 115 -17.95 12.61 -5.16
CA ASP A 115 -16.49 12.68 -5.12
C ASP A 115 -15.86 13.30 -6.38
N ALA A 116 -16.55 13.25 -7.52
CA ALA A 116 -16.02 13.73 -8.79
C ALA A 116 -15.96 15.27 -8.87
N LEU A 117 -14.80 15.82 -9.23
CA LEU A 117 -14.57 17.26 -9.38
C LEU A 117 -14.29 17.63 -10.83
N ALA A 118 -14.78 18.80 -11.25
CA ALA A 118 -14.43 19.37 -12.54
C ALA A 118 -13.01 19.96 -12.50
N ARG A 119 -12.12 19.42 -13.33
CA ARG A 119 -10.75 19.92 -13.59
C ARG A 119 -10.47 19.80 -15.09
N PRO A 120 -10.36 20.91 -15.85
CA PRO A 120 -10.34 20.89 -17.32
C PRO A 120 -9.29 19.98 -17.95
N ASP A 121 -8.12 19.86 -17.34
CA ASP A 121 -6.98 19.10 -17.89
C ASP A 121 -6.92 17.65 -17.36
N ALA A 122 -7.78 17.29 -16.41
CA ALA A 122 -7.77 15.98 -15.77
C ALA A 122 -8.63 14.96 -16.50
N LEU A 123 -8.10 13.75 -16.63
CA LEU A 123 -8.91 12.59 -17.02
C LEU A 123 -9.92 12.26 -15.92
N THR A 124 -9.47 12.29 -14.67
CA THR A 124 -10.31 12.12 -13.48
C THR A 124 -9.78 12.99 -12.35
N ALA A 125 -10.65 13.65 -11.60
CA ALA A 125 -10.31 14.27 -10.33
C ALA A 125 -11.36 13.85 -9.29
N ASN A 126 -10.94 13.20 -8.22
CA ASN A 126 -11.86 12.65 -7.23
C ASN A 126 -11.39 12.98 -5.81
N ALA A 127 -12.26 13.60 -5.03
CA ALA A 127 -12.06 13.86 -3.60
C ALA A 127 -12.22 12.55 -2.81
N TYR A 128 -11.41 12.39 -1.76
CA TYR A 128 -11.49 11.24 -0.86
C TYR A 128 -12.56 11.51 0.20
N LEU A 129 -13.79 11.04 -0.07
CA LEU A 129 -14.93 11.21 0.84
C LEU A 129 -14.80 10.37 2.12
N GLY A 130 -15.58 10.78 3.14
CA GLY A 130 -15.66 10.13 4.44
C GLY A 130 -16.71 9.04 4.57
N ALA A 131 -16.82 8.51 5.78
CA ALA A 131 -17.57 7.32 6.15
C ALA A 131 -19.06 7.56 6.43
N PHE A 132 -19.48 8.80 6.71
CA PHE A 132 -20.87 9.07 7.10
C PHE A 132 -21.90 8.77 5.99
N GLY A 133 -21.53 8.85 4.71
CA GLY A 133 -22.41 8.42 3.62
C GLY A 133 -22.64 6.91 3.60
N ILE A 134 -21.61 6.13 3.94
CA ILE A 134 -21.71 4.68 4.08
C ILE A 134 -22.61 4.34 5.27
N ALA A 135 -22.42 5.02 6.41
CA ALA A 135 -23.22 4.82 7.61
C ALA A 135 -24.71 5.09 7.34
N ALA A 136 -25.05 6.19 6.66
CA ALA A 136 -26.43 6.52 6.31
C ALA A 136 -27.10 5.43 5.45
N CYS A 137 -26.38 4.87 4.46
CA CYS A 137 -26.89 3.74 3.67
C CYS A 137 -27.14 2.49 4.53
N LEU A 138 -26.23 2.17 5.45
CA LEU A 138 -26.37 1.00 6.34
C LEU A 138 -27.49 1.19 7.37
N ASP A 139 -27.68 2.39 7.90
CA ASP A 139 -28.79 2.73 8.81
C ASP A 139 -30.15 2.64 8.10
N ALA A 140 -30.20 2.95 6.81
CA ALA A 140 -31.36 2.72 5.95
C ALA A 140 -31.56 1.22 5.57
N GLY A 141 -30.72 0.33 6.10
CA GLY A 141 -30.83 -1.11 5.91
C GLY A 141 -30.23 -1.59 4.58
N ALA A 142 -29.23 -0.93 4.01
CA ALA A 142 -28.52 -1.50 2.86
C ALA A 142 -27.85 -2.83 3.21
N ASP A 143 -28.04 -3.83 2.36
CA ASP A 143 -27.30 -5.09 2.37
C ASP A 143 -25.97 -4.94 1.62
N VAL A 144 -25.95 -4.07 0.61
CA VAL A 144 -24.76 -3.70 -0.17
C VAL A 144 -24.64 -2.18 -0.24
N VAL A 145 -23.47 -1.64 0.09
CA VAL A 145 -23.12 -0.23 -0.09
C VAL A 145 -21.95 -0.12 -1.06
N VAL A 146 -22.16 0.60 -2.15
CA VAL A 146 -21.13 0.89 -3.16
C VAL A 146 -20.72 2.35 -3.06
N THR A 147 -19.43 2.65 -3.08
CA THR A 147 -18.97 4.04 -3.08
C THR A 147 -18.19 4.37 -4.35
N GLY A 148 -18.17 5.65 -4.69
CA GLY A 148 -17.08 6.22 -5.49
C GLY A 148 -15.79 6.30 -4.68
N ARG A 149 -15.01 7.36 -4.87
CA ARG A 149 -13.78 7.58 -4.09
C ARG A 149 -14.11 7.98 -2.64
N VAL A 150 -13.74 7.09 -1.71
CA VAL A 150 -13.63 7.34 -0.27
C VAL A 150 -12.19 7.08 0.18
N THR A 151 -11.80 7.45 1.41
CA THR A 151 -10.59 6.85 2.00
C THR A 151 -10.81 5.36 2.23
N ASP A 152 -9.78 4.53 2.07
CA ASP A 152 -9.93 3.08 2.13
C ASP A 152 -10.41 2.62 3.52
N ALA A 153 -9.87 3.22 4.60
CA ALA A 153 -10.37 3.05 5.96
C ALA A 153 -11.86 3.42 6.16
N SER A 154 -12.43 4.33 5.34
CA SER A 154 -13.86 4.68 5.45
C SER A 154 -14.78 3.48 5.23
N LEU A 155 -14.34 2.47 4.47
CA LEU A 155 -15.10 1.24 4.24
C LEU A 155 -15.35 0.46 5.54
N VAL A 156 -14.50 0.67 6.55
CA VAL A 156 -14.57 0.04 7.88
C VAL A 156 -15.16 1.00 8.92
N VAL A 157 -14.82 2.28 8.84
CA VAL A 157 -15.37 3.32 9.73
C VAL A 157 -16.88 3.48 9.53
N GLY A 158 -17.37 3.44 8.30
CA GLY A 158 -18.81 3.62 7.99
C GLY A 158 -19.71 2.60 8.70
N PRO A 159 -19.42 1.30 8.59
CA PRO A 159 -20.12 0.27 9.36
C PRO A 159 -19.98 0.41 10.89
N ALA A 160 -18.82 0.85 11.40
CA ALA A 160 -18.63 1.08 12.82
C ALA A 160 -19.51 2.24 13.33
N ILE A 161 -19.60 3.34 12.57
CA ILE A 161 -20.52 4.45 12.83
C ILE A 161 -21.97 3.95 12.91
N ALA A 162 -22.44 3.21 11.90
CA ALA A 162 -23.80 2.69 11.86
C ALA A 162 -24.08 1.73 13.03
N ARG A 163 -23.11 0.89 13.41
CA ARG A 163 -23.26 -0.12 14.46
C ARG A 163 -23.32 0.47 15.87
N PHE A 164 -22.55 1.51 16.12
CA PHE A 164 -22.37 2.10 17.45
C PHE A 164 -23.02 3.49 17.60
N CYS A 165 -23.63 3.99 16.52
CA CYS A 165 -24.30 5.29 16.45
C CYS A 165 -23.35 6.46 16.81
N TRP A 166 -22.07 6.35 16.41
CA TRP A 166 -21.09 7.40 16.66
C TRP A 166 -21.42 8.68 15.87
N GLY A 167 -21.27 9.83 16.53
CA GLY A 167 -21.32 11.14 15.92
C GLY A 167 -19.93 11.63 15.50
N ARG A 168 -19.88 12.85 14.96
CA ARG A 168 -18.64 13.51 14.53
C ARG A 168 -17.70 13.87 15.69
N ASP A 169 -18.23 13.93 16.91
CA ASP A 169 -17.48 14.28 18.12
C ASP A 169 -16.85 13.06 18.80
N ASP A 170 -17.17 11.83 18.38
CA ASP A 170 -16.59 10.58 18.88
C ASP A 170 -15.19 10.32 18.29
N LEU A 171 -14.33 11.34 18.34
CA LEU A 171 -13.06 11.39 17.61
C LEU A 171 -12.13 10.23 17.92
N ASP A 172 -11.99 9.83 19.19
CA ASP A 172 -11.14 8.70 19.57
C ASP A 172 -11.68 7.38 19.00
N ALA A 173 -13.00 7.21 18.97
CA ALA A 173 -13.63 6.02 18.42
C ALA A 173 -13.51 5.95 16.89
N LEU A 174 -13.73 7.07 16.21
CA LEU A 174 -13.50 7.23 14.77
C LEU A 174 -12.04 6.96 14.40
N ALA A 175 -11.09 7.46 15.19
CA ALA A 175 -9.67 7.24 14.98
C ALA A 175 -9.29 5.76 15.19
N GLY A 176 -9.82 5.11 16.23
CA GLY A 176 -9.64 3.68 16.47
C GLY A 176 -10.17 2.82 15.31
N ALA A 177 -11.35 3.13 14.79
CA ALA A 177 -11.89 2.46 13.61
C ALA A 177 -11.11 2.78 12.32
N THR A 178 -10.52 3.98 12.22
CA THR A 178 -9.63 4.34 11.10
C THR A 178 -8.37 3.49 11.11
N VAL A 179 -7.75 3.27 12.29
CA VAL A 179 -6.61 2.36 12.44
C VAL A 179 -7.01 0.92 12.11
N ALA A 180 -8.17 0.45 12.61
CA ALA A 180 -8.66 -0.88 12.26
C ALA A 180 -8.87 -1.04 10.75
N GLY A 181 -9.42 -0.02 10.08
CA GLY A 181 -9.58 0.02 8.64
C GLY A 181 -8.25 -0.04 7.88
N HIS A 182 -7.29 0.81 8.27
CA HIS A 182 -5.95 0.83 7.71
C HIS A 182 -5.18 -0.49 7.89
N LEU A 183 -5.47 -1.22 8.96
CA LEU A 183 -4.88 -2.53 9.21
C LEU A 183 -5.48 -3.64 8.35
N ILE A 184 -6.79 -3.60 8.06
CA ILE A 184 -7.43 -4.67 7.27
C ILE A 184 -7.53 -4.37 5.77
N GLU A 185 -7.24 -3.15 5.32
CA GLU A 185 -7.10 -2.82 3.89
C GLU A 185 -5.82 -3.41 3.27
N CYS A 186 -5.67 -3.25 1.95
CA CYS A 186 -4.48 -3.69 1.21
C CYS A 186 -4.20 -5.21 1.27
N GLY A 187 -5.25 -6.02 1.49
CA GLY A 187 -5.24 -7.47 1.37
C GLY A 187 -4.69 -8.23 2.58
N ALA A 188 -3.76 -9.16 2.35
CA ALA A 188 -3.30 -10.10 3.38
C ALA A 188 -2.10 -9.59 4.22
N GLN A 189 -1.89 -8.28 4.33
CA GLN A 189 -0.65 -7.75 4.95
C GLN A 189 -0.57 -8.01 6.46
N VAL A 190 -1.65 -7.77 7.21
CA VAL A 190 -1.72 -8.06 8.65
C VAL A 190 -1.51 -9.53 9.00
N THR A 191 -1.75 -10.44 8.05
CA THR A 191 -1.56 -11.88 8.23
C THR A 191 -0.20 -12.38 7.71
N GLY A 192 0.67 -11.49 7.24
CA GLY A 192 2.05 -11.83 6.81
C GLY A 192 2.39 -11.51 5.35
N GLY A 193 1.46 -10.96 4.57
CA GLY A 193 1.74 -10.48 3.22
C GLY A 193 2.76 -9.33 3.21
N ASN A 194 3.85 -9.48 2.45
CA ASN A 194 4.99 -8.56 2.45
C ASN A 194 5.65 -8.31 3.82
N PHE A 195 5.57 -9.28 4.72
CA PHE A 195 6.21 -9.19 6.03
C PHE A 195 7.72 -9.48 5.95
N SER A 196 8.53 -8.60 6.55
CA SER A 196 10.00 -8.70 6.59
C SER A 196 10.55 -10.05 7.09
N PHE A 197 9.85 -10.68 8.04
CA PHE A 197 10.27 -11.95 8.64
C PHE A 197 9.40 -13.11 8.16
N PHE A 198 9.05 -13.13 6.86
CA PHE A 198 8.14 -14.13 6.28
C PHE A 198 8.57 -15.58 6.52
N THR A 199 9.86 -15.86 6.66
CA THR A 199 10.39 -17.20 6.97
C THR A 199 10.05 -17.68 8.38
N GLU A 200 9.62 -16.78 9.27
CA GLU A 200 9.18 -17.08 10.63
C GLU A 200 7.66 -17.38 10.71
N LEU A 201 6.91 -17.21 9.60
CA LEU A 201 5.48 -17.51 9.56
C LEU A 201 5.26 -19.04 9.67
N PRO A 202 4.18 -19.51 10.34
CA PRO A 202 3.95 -20.93 10.59
C PRO A 202 3.88 -21.80 9.32
N ASP A 203 3.40 -21.23 8.21
CA ASP A 203 3.30 -21.87 6.90
C ASP A 203 4.38 -21.37 5.92
N GLY A 204 5.45 -20.73 6.41
CA GLY A 204 6.46 -20.10 5.57
C GLY A 204 5.93 -18.97 4.67
N GLY A 205 4.73 -18.46 4.95
CA GLY A 205 4.08 -17.44 4.13
C GLY A 205 3.49 -17.96 2.82
N HIS A 206 3.22 -19.26 2.69
CA HIS A 206 2.73 -19.86 1.45
C HIS A 206 1.39 -19.28 0.97
N ARG A 207 0.41 -19.10 1.88
CA ARG A 207 -0.89 -18.53 1.51
C ARG A 207 -1.56 -17.80 2.68
N PRO A 208 -1.10 -16.58 3.02
CA PRO A 208 -1.73 -15.77 4.06
C PRO A 208 -3.23 -15.57 3.82
N GLY A 209 -4.03 -15.75 4.88
CA GLY A 209 -5.47 -15.46 4.90
C GLY A 209 -5.75 -13.96 4.89
N PHE A 210 -7.00 -13.55 4.71
CA PHE A 210 -7.37 -12.14 4.84
C PHE A 210 -7.68 -11.79 6.32
N PRO A 211 -7.41 -10.55 6.75
CA PRO A 211 -7.60 -10.13 8.13
C PRO A 211 -9.06 -9.79 8.45
N ILE A 212 -9.36 -9.82 9.74
CA ILE A 212 -10.64 -9.44 10.35
C ILE A 212 -10.34 -8.48 11.51
N ALA A 213 -11.08 -7.39 11.62
CA ALA A 213 -11.09 -6.51 12.78
C ALA A 213 -12.37 -6.75 13.60
N GLU A 214 -12.21 -7.02 14.89
CA GLU A 214 -13.28 -7.04 15.89
C GLU A 214 -13.30 -5.67 16.60
N ILE A 215 -14.13 -4.74 16.14
CA ILE A 215 -14.15 -3.35 16.60
C ILE A 215 -15.12 -3.20 17.77
N HIS A 216 -14.68 -2.53 18.83
CA HIS A 216 -15.46 -2.28 20.05
C HIS A 216 -16.08 -0.86 20.05
N PRO A 217 -17.10 -0.60 20.89
CA PRO A 217 -17.78 0.69 20.96
C PRO A 217 -16.90 1.88 21.36
N ASP A 218 -15.72 1.65 21.95
CA ASP A 218 -14.75 2.67 22.32
C ASP A 218 -13.70 2.93 21.22
N GLY A 219 -13.80 2.25 20.08
CA GLY A 219 -12.85 2.32 18.97
C GLY A 219 -11.65 1.36 19.10
N SER A 220 -11.47 0.69 20.24
CA SER A 220 -10.46 -0.37 20.33
C SER A 220 -10.83 -1.54 19.43
N SER A 221 -9.85 -2.33 19.01
CA SER A 221 -10.13 -3.50 18.17
C SER A 221 -9.21 -4.68 18.45
N VAL A 222 -9.63 -5.86 18.01
CA VAL A 222 -8.76 -7.03 17.92
C VAL A 222 -8.65 -7.48 16.47
N LEU A 223 -7.43 -7.54 15.96
CA LEU A 223 -7.12 -8.06 14.63
C LEU A 223 -6.97 -9.58 14.74
N THR A 224 -7.58 -10.30 13.83
CA THR A 224 -7.55 -11.76 13.74
C THR A 224 -7.67 -12.22 12.29
N LYS A 225 -7.64 -13.53 12.05
CA LYS A 225 -7.99 -14.15 10.77
C LYS A 225 -8.90 -15.36 10.98
N HIS A 226 -9.47 -15.89 9.91
CA HIS A 226 -10.21 -17.15 9.99
C HIS A 226 -9.29 -18.32 10.38
N PRO A 227 -9.74 -19.26 11.24
CA PRO A 227 -9.00 -20.48 11.55
C PRO A 227 -8.69 -21.29 10.29
N GLY A 228 -7.53 -21.97 10.28
CA GLY A 228 -7.12 -22.82 9.15
C GLY A 228 -6.62 -22.08 7.91
N THR A 229 -6.60 -20.74 7.92
CA THR A 229 -5.95 -19.94 6.89
C THR A 229 -4.46 -19.72 7.21
N GLY A 230 -3.63 -19.60 6.16
CA GLY A 230 -2.17 -19.43 6.29
C GLY A 230 -1.74 -18.09 6.87
N GLY A 231 -0.43 -17.91 7.05
CA GLY A 231 0.14 -16.74 7.72
C GLY A 231 -0.10 -16.70 9.24
N ALA A 232 0.15 -15.55 9.86
CA ALA A 232 -0.08 -15.32 11.28
C ALA A 232 -0.45 -13.86 11.58
N VAL A 233 -1.28 -13.64 12.60
CA VAL A 233 -1.55 -12.29 13.13
C VAL A 233 -0.76 -12.11 14.42
N THR A 234 0.30 -11.30 14.35
CA THR A 234 1.21 -11.01 15.46
C THR A 234 1.40 -9.51 15.58
N VAL A 235 1.93 -9.04 16.73
CA VAL A 235 2.23 -7.61 16.90
C VAL A 235 3.11 -7.10 15.75
N GLU A 236 4.03 -7.92 15.25
CA GLU A 236 4.95 -7.51 14.18
C GLU A 236 4.29 -7.44 12.80
N THR A 237 3.41 -8.37 12.45
CA THR A 237 2.68 -8.30 11.17
C THR A 237 1.70 -7.13 11.16
N VAL A 238 1.12 -6.82 12.32
CA VAL A 238 0.27 -5.62 12.52
C VAL A 238 1.10 -4.34 12.46
N THR A 239 2.27 -4.27 13.10
CA THR A 239 3.20 -3.13 12.98
C THR A 239 3.64 -2.92 11.53
N ALA A 240 3.93 -3.99 10.79
CA ALA A 240 4.34 -3.89 9.40
C ALA A 240 3.28 -3.20 8.54
N GLN A 241 2.01 -3.59 8.66
CA GLN A 241 0.92 -2.93 7.93
C GLN A 241 0.67 -1.51 8.45
N LEU A 242 0.71 -1.28 9.78
CA LEU A 242 0.47 0.06 10.36
C LEU A 242 1.49 1.11 9.89
N LEU A 243 2.69 0.68 9.49
CA LEU A 243 3.74 1.53 8.96
C LEU A 243 3.68 1.70 7.44
N TYR A 244 2.76 1.04 6.74
CA TYR A 244 2.62 1.11 5.29
C TYR A 244 1.90 2.41 4.86
N GLU A 245 2.41 3.10 3.85
CA GLU A 245 1.80 4.32 3.26
C GLU A 245 1.53 5.49 4.24
N VAL A 246 2.14 5.49 5.42
CA VAL A 246 1.97 6.56 6.41
C VAL A 246 2.87 7.77 6.13
N GLY A 247 2.36 8.97 6.39
CA GLY A 247 3.13 10.22 6.24
C GLY A 247 3.83 10.59 7.54
N GLY A 248 3.20 11.45 8.32
CA GLY A 248 3.58 11.77 9.69
C GLY A 248 2.67 11.09 10.72
N PRO A 249 2.82 11.43 12.02
CA PRO A 249 1.99 10.90 13.09
C PRO A 249 0.53 11.35 13.00
N ASP A 250 0.26 12.54 12.43
CA ASP A 250 -1.10 12.99 12.11
C ASP A 250 -1.54 12.34 10.79
N TYR A 251 -2.32 11.25 10.88
CA TYR A 251 -2.91 10.58 9.72
C TYR A 251 -4.24 11.24 9.36
N LEU A 252 -4.21 12.02 8.27
CA LEU A 252 -5.31 12.89 7.86
C LEU A 252 -6.41 12.08 7.16
N GLY A 253 -7.59 12.02 7.78
CA GLY A 253 -8.80 11.46 7.20
C GLY A 253 -9.95 12.48 7.15
N PRO A 254 -10.93 12.29 6.26
CA PRO A 254 -12.07 13.22 6.07
C PRO A 254 -12.96 13.34 7.31
N ASP A 255 -13.01 12.32 8.16
CA ASP A 255 -13.88 12.30 9.35
C ASP A 255 -13.12 12.57 10.65
N VAL A 256 -11.80 12.29 10.68
CA VAL A 256 -10.95 12.44 11.86
C VAL A 256 -9.48 12.52 11.44
N VAL A 257 -8.67 13.29 12.18
CA VAL A 257 -7.21 13.14 12.16
C VAL A 257 -6.81 12.10 13.21
N THR A 258 -6.24 10.98 12.77
CA THR A 258 -5.82 9.88 13.65
C THR A 258 -4.37 10.08 14.09
N ARG A 259 -4.12 9.96 15.40
CA ARG A 259 -2.77 10.09 15.99
C ARG A 259 -2.06 8.75 16.06
N LEU A 260 -1.29 8.42 15.03
CA LEU A 260 -0.58 7.13 14.93
C LEU A 260 0.46 6.93 16.05
N ASP A 261 1.00 8.01 16.59
CA ASP A 261 1.96 7.99 17.72
C ASP A 261 1.32 7.58 19.06
N THR A 262 -0.01 7.51 19.13
CA THR A 262 -0.76 7.06 20.31
C THR A 262 -1.16 5.59 20.28
N VAL A 263 -1.00 4.92 19.13
CA VAL A 263 -1.42 3.53 18.94
C VAL A 263 -0.58 2.60 19.82
N GLU A 264 -1.26 1.70 20.52
CA GLU A 264 -0.65 0.61 21.28
C GLU A 264 -1.08 -0.74 20.70
N LEU A 265 -0.11 -1.64 20.52
CA LEU A 265 -0.33 -2.99 20.01
C LEU A 265 0.07 -4.02 21.07
N ASN A 266 -0.85 -4.90 21.43
CA ASN A 266 -0.63 -5.94 22.44
C ASN A 266 -1.08 -7.30 21.92
N ALA A 267 -0.33 -8.37 22.24
CA ALA A 267 -0.79 -9.72 21.95
C ALA A 267 -2.08 -10.04 22.73
N ASP A 268 -3.06 -10.65 22.07
CA ASP A 268 -4.38 -10.98 22.64
C ASP A 268 -4.73 -12.47 22.45
N GLY A 269 -3.70 -13.31 22.27
CA GLY A 269 -3.79 -14.75 22.01
C GLY A 269 -3.18 -15.16 20.66
N PRO A 270 -3.25 -16.46 20.31
CA PRO A 270 -2.80 -16.94 19.00
C PRO A 270 -3.60 -16.28 17.87
N ASP A 271 -2.90 -15.77 16.86
CA ASP A 271 -3.50 -15.04 15.74
C ASP A 271 -4.38 -13.85 16.17
N ARG A 272 -4.06 -13.20 17.29
CA ARG A 272 -4.84 -12.09 17.84
C ARG A 272 -3.97 -10.97 18.38
N VAL A 273 -4.24 -9.75 17.92
CA VAL A 273 -3.56 -8.53 18.38
C VAL A 273 -4.60 -7.48 18.73
N ARG A 274 -4.53 -6.99 19.96
CA ARG A 274 -5.35 -5.89 20.47
C ARG A 274 -4.72 -4.54 20.12
N VAL A 275 -5.55 -3.63 19.62
CA VAL A 275 -5.21 -2.25 19.31
C VAL A 275 -5.97 -1.33 20.27
N THR A 276 -5.23 -0.51 21.01
CA THR A 276 -5.77 0.41 22.02
C THR A 276 -5.05 1.77 21.97
N GLY A 277 -5.52 2.73 22.76
CA GLY A 277 -4.84 4.01 22.97
C GLY A 277 -4.99 5.03 21.84
N VAL A 278 -5.66 4.67 20.74
CA VAL A 278 -5.79 5.53 19.56
C VAL A 278 -6.55 6.81 19.88
N ARG A 279 -5.92 7.96 19.64
CA ARG A 279 -6.53 9.28 19.81
C ARG A 279 -6.91 9.94 18.49
N GLY A 280 -8.05 10.61 18.48
CA GLY A 280 -8.53 11.41 17.37
C GLY A 280 -8.45 12.91 17.64
N ALA A 281 -8.26 13.69 16.58
CA ALA A 281 -8.45 15.13 16.57
C ALA A 281 -9.45 15.50 15.46
N PRO A 282 -10.06 16.70 15.49
CA PRO A 282 -10.97 17.15 14.44
C PRO A 282 -10.35 16.98 13.04
N PRO A 283 -11.15 16.60 12.03
CA PRO A 283 -10.66 16.42 10.66
C PRO A 283 -10.06 17.70 10.07
N PRO A 284 -9.23 17.59 9.01
CA PRO A 284 -8.79 18.75 8.25
C PRO A 284 -9.98 19.51 7.64
N ASP A 285 -9.79 20.80 7.38
CA ASP A 285 -10.75 21.64 6.65
C ASP A 285 -10.78 21.34 5.13
N THR A 286 -9.91 20.43 4.68
CA THR A 286 -9.71 20.06 3.29
C THR A 286 -9.78 18.54 3.09
N LEU A 287 -10.20 18.12 1.90
CA LEU A 287 -10.13 16.75 1.43
C LEU A 287 -8.95 16.57 0.49
N LYS A 288 -8.28 15.40 0.56
CA LYS A 288 -7.36 14.96 -0.50
C LYS A 288 -8.15 14.81 -1.79
N VAL A 289 -7.59 15.26 -2.90
CA VAL A 289 -8.08 15.02 -4.26
C VAL A 289 -7.01 14.26 -5.02
N GLY A 290 -7.38 13.12 -5.59
CA GLY A 290 -6.54 12.40 -6.55
C GLY A 290 -6.85 12.88 -7.96
N VAL A 291 -5.84 13.42 -8.65
CA VAL A 291 -5.97 13.90 -10.03
C VAL A 291 -5.14 13.02 -10.94
N ASN A 292 -5.78 12.42 -11.94
CA ASN A 292 -5.11 11.63 -12.97
C ASN A 292 -5.15 12.39 -14.30
N ASN A 293 -3.97 12.62 -14.87
CA ASN A 293 -3.78 13.23 -16.17
C ASN A 293 -3.17 12.21 -17.15
N LEU A 294 -3.37 12.41 -18.45
CA LEU A 294 -2.64 11.66 -19.47
C LEU A 294 -1.28 12.34 -19.70
N GLY A 295 -0.19 11.61 -19.48
CA GLY A 295 1.18 12.14 -19.60
C GLY A 295 1.76 12.11 -21.02
N GLY A 296 1.01 11.61 -22.01
CA GLY A 296 1.50 11.31 -23.34
C GLY A 296 1.72 9.81 -23.54
N PHE A 297 2.79 9.45 -24.26
CA PHE A 297 3.12 8.08 -24.64
C PHE A 297 4.49 7.69 -24.14
N ARG A 298 4.65 6.41 -23.80
CA ARG A 298 5.94 5.82 -23.42
C ARG A 298 6.18 4.49 -24.11
N ASN A 299 7.45 4.17 -24.26
CA ASN A 299 7.92 2.88 -24.73
C ASN A 299 9.26 2.54 -24.08
N SER A 300 9.63 1.27 -24.06
CA SER A 300 10.80 0.79 -23.36
C SER A 300 11.42 -0.40 -24.06
N MET A 301 12.74 -0.41 -24.16
CA MET A 301 13.54 -1.48 -24.74
C MET A 301 14.68 -1.80 -23.79
N THR A 302 15.01 -3.09 -23.61
CA THR A 302 16.12 -3.52 -22.76
C THR A 302 17.18 -4.21 -23.59
N PHE A 303 18.40 -3.67 -23.54
CA PHE A 303 19.59 -4.22 -24.19
C PHE A 303 20.39 -5.06 -23.18
N VAL A 304 20.75 -6.28 -23.56
CA VAL A 304 21.53 -7.19 -22.73
C VAL A 304 23.01 -7.05 -23.06
N LEU A 305 23.78 -6.57 -22.09
CA LEU A 305 25.20 -6.29 -22.25
C LEU A 305 26.01 -7.42 -21.60
N CYS A 306 26.35 -8.45 -22.38
CA CYS A 306 27.08 -9.62 -21.90
C CYS A 306 28.61 -9.44 -21.94
N GLY A 307 29.30 -9.86 -20.88
CA GLY A 307 30.76 -10.04 -20.85
C GLY A 307 31.54 -8.74 -20.63
N LEU A 308 32.58 -8.54 -21.44
CA LEU A 308 33.52 -7.42 -21.27
C LEU A 308 32.92 -6.07 -21.69
N ASP A 309 33.55 -4.98 -21.25
CA ASP A 309 33.32 -3.61 -21.73
C ASP A 309 31.88 -3.09 -21.58
N ILE A 310 31.12 -3.61 -20.61
CA ILE A 310 29.72 -3.22 -20.36
C ILE A 310 29.51 -1.70 -20.35
N PRO A 311 30.32 -0.88 -19.65
CA PRO A 311 30.15 0.58 -19.68
C PRO A 311 30.31 1.18 -21.09
N ALA A 312 31.26 0.67 -21.89
CA ALA A 312 31.49 1.15 -23.25
C ALA A 312 30.36 0.71 -24.21
N LYS A 313 29.86 -0.52 -24.07
CA LYS A 313 28.68 -1.02 -24.80
C LYS A 313 27.45 -0.15 -24.49
N ALA A 314 27.23 0.18 -23.22
CA ALA A 314 26.13 1.04 -22.81
C ALA A 314 26.24 2.45 -23.41
N ALA A 315 27.45 3.04 -23.39
CA ALA A 315 27.70 4.35 -23.98
C ALA A 315 27.48 4.35 -25.51
N LEU A 316 27.86 3.27 -26.20
CA LEU A 316 27.63 3.10 -27.62
C LEU A 316 26.12 3.07 -27.95
N VAL A 317 25.35 2.23 -27.24
CA VAL A 317 23.89 2.16 -27.42
C VAL A 317 23.24 3.52 -27.17
N ARG A 318 23.65 4.22 -26.10
CA ARG A 318 23.17 5.57 -25.79
C ARG A 318 23.35 6.51 -26.98
N GLY A 319 24.57 6.66 -27.48
CA GLY A 319 24.85 7.58 -28.58
C GLY A 319 24.11 7.21 -29.87
N GLN A 320 23.95 5.91 -30.15
CA GLN A 320 23.22 5.44 -31.32
C GLN A 320 21.71 5.70 -31.23
N VAL A 321 21.09 5.46 -30.07
CA VAL A 321 19.67 5.75 -29.85
C VAL A 321 19.40 7.24 -29.87
N GLU A 322 20.24 8.04 -29.19
CA GLU A 322 20.13 9.51 -29.19
C GLU A 322 20.24 10.09 -30.61
N ALA A 323 21.13 9.55 -31.45
CA ALA A 323 21.24 9.97 -32.85
C ALA A 323 20.00 9.59 -33.68
N ALA A 324 19.35 8.47 -33.39
CA ALA A 324 18.21 7.96 -34.16
C ALA A 324 16.89 8.67 -33.81
N VAL A 325 16.64 8.96 -32.53
CA VAL A 325 15.36 9.53 -32.07
C VAL A 325 15.48 10.87 -31.33
N GLY A 326 16.68 11.41 -31.16
CA GLY A 326 16.91 12.63 -30.37
C GLY A 326 16.94 12.37 -28.87
N THR A 327 17.46 13.33 -28.09
CA THR A 327 17.72 13.18 -26.65
C THR A 327 16.49 13.36 -25.76
N ASP A 328 15.48 14.09 -26.23
CA ASP A 328 14.38 14.54 -25.38
C ASP A 328 13.52 13.36 -24.91
N GLY A 329 13.27 13.29 -23.60
CA GLY A 329 12.45 12.23 -23.00
C GLY A 329 13.10 10.84 -22.96
N LEU A 330 14.38 10.70 -23.35
CA LEU A 330 15.14 9.46 -23.18
C LEU A 330 15.66 9.33 -21.75
N GLU A 331 15.55 8.13 -21.21
CA GLU A 331 16.14 7.74 -19.93
C GLU A 331 16.85 6.39 -20.08
N PHE A 332 18.03 6.29 -19.48
CA PHE A 332 18.89 5.12 -19.57
C PHE A 332 19.29 4.67 -18.16
N VAL A 333 18.97 3.43 -17.82
CA VAL A 333 19.31 2.83 -16.52
C VAL A 333 20.14 1.57 -16.77
N LEU A 334 21.41 1.61 -16.37
CA LEU A 334 22.30 0.46 -16.45
C LEU A 334 22.28 -0.31 -15.12
N ALA A 335 21.63 -1.48 -15.12
CA ALA A 335 21.65 -2.42 -14.01
C ALA A 335 22.85 -3.36 -14.18
N ARG A 336 23.85 -3.21 -13.29
CA ARG A 336 25.06 -4.07 -13.24
C ARG A 336 24.75 -5.40 -12.54
N THR A 337 23.95 -6.22 -13.20
CA THR A 337 23.62 -7.60 -12.79
C THR A 337 24.71 -8.60 -13.16
N ASP A 338 25.74 -8.16 -13.88
CA ASP A 338 26.87 -8.98 -14.29
C ASP A 338 27.78 -9.35 -13.12
N HIS A 339 28.19 -10.61 -13.10
CA HIS A 339 29.15 -11.17 -12.16
C HIS A 339 30.40 -11.67 -12.90
N PRO A 340 31.60 -11.48 -12.32
CA PRO A 340 32.83 -11.98 -12.93
C PRO A 340 32.93 -13.52 -12.84
N ASP A 341 33.56 -14.13 -13.84
CA ASP A 341 33.92 -15.56 -13.88
C ASP A 341 32.75 -16.54 -13.64
N VAL A 342 31.64 -16.31 -14.34
CA VAL A 342 30.44 -17.15 -14.29
C VAL A 342 30.30 -18.02 -15.53
N GLY A 343 29.68 -19.20 -15.36
CA GLY A 343 29.56 -20.22 -16.41
C GLY A 343 28.37 -20.07 -17.35
N ASP A 344 27.47 -19.10 -17.10
CA ASP A 344 26.28 -18.87 -17.90
C ASP A 344 26.16 -17.41 -18.38
N THR A 345 25.51 -17.25 -19.53
CA THR A 345 25.40 -15.96 -20.24
C THR A 345 24.60 -14.92 -19.45
N GLU A 346 23.60 -15.34 -18.68
CA GLU A 346 22.69 -14.43 -17.98
C GLU A 346 23.41 -13.77 -16.79
N ALA A 347 24.10 -14.57 -15.97
CA ALA A 347 24.91 -14.06 -14.88
C ALA A 347 26.11 -13.21 -15.36
N ALA A 348 26.57 -13.41 -16.60
CA ALA A 348 27.63 -12.59 -17.21
C ALA A 348 27.11 -11.28 -17.84
N SER A 349 25.80 -10.98 -17.73
CA SER A 349 25.14 -9.88 -18.43
C SER A 349 24.62 -8.78 -17.51
N ALA A 350 24.81 -7.54 -17.94
CA ALA A 350 24.12 -6.37 -17.41
C ALA A 350 22.89 -6.05 -18.26
N LEU A 351 21.91 -5.34 -17.68
CA LEU A 351 20.73 -4.86 -18.40
C LEU A 351 20.79 -3.34 -18.56
N LEU A 352 20.74 -2.85 -19.80
CA LEU A 352 20.53 -1.45 -20.09
C LEU A 352 19.07 -1.24 -20.47
N HIS A 353 18.31 -0.68 -19.53
CA HIS A 353 16.94 -0.25 -19.79
C HIS A 353 16.95 1.12 -20.45
N VAL A 354 16.27 1.22 -21.58
CA VAL A 354 16.10 2.46 -22.33
C VAL A 354 14.61 2.77 -22.40
N HIS A 355 14.23 3.91 -21.85
CA HIS A 355 12.86 4.38 -21.83
C HIS A 355 12.75 5.65 -22.66
N LEU A 356 11.68 5.77 -23.43
CA LEU A 356 11.34 7.00 -24.14
C LEU A 356 9.93 7.43 -23.76
N ARG A 357 9.78 8.71 -23.37
CA ARG A 357 8.49 9.37 -23.18
C ARG A 357 8.37 10.54 -24.13
N ASP A 358 7.22 10.67 -24.78
CA ASP A 358 6.93 11.76 -25.69
C ASP A 358 5.42 12.03 -25.78
N GLY A 359 5.03 13.27 -26.13
CA GLY A 359 3.66 13.59 -26.51
C GLY A 359 3.27 13.03 -27.89
N ASP A 360 4.24 12.84 -28.78
CA ASP A 360 4.09 12.20 -30.08
C ASP A 360 4.20 10.66 -29.97
N LYS A 361 3.08 9.99 -30.21
CA LYS A 361 2.99 8.53 -30.28
C LYS A 361 3.93 7.94 -31.34
N GLY A 362 4.13 8.61 -32.47
CA GLY A 362 4.97 8.13 -33.57
C GLY A 362 6.44 8.00 -33.17
N ARG A 363 6.97 9.04 -32.52
CA ARG A 363 8.33 9.05 -31.98
C ARG A 363 8.51 8.02 -30.87
N ALA A 364 7.64 8.03 -29.86
CA ALA A 364 7.71 7.08 -28.75
C ALA A 364 7.47 5.62 -29.21
N GLY A 365 6.72 5.42 -30.29
CA GLY A 365 6.28 4.10 -30.74
C GLY A 365 7.24 3.49 -31.73
N ARG A 366 6.79 3.41 -32.99
CA ARG A 366 7.48 2.69 -34.05
C ARG A 366 8.88 3.23 -34.33
N ALA A 367 9.11 4.54 -34.27
CA ALA A 367 10.42 5.12 -34.53
C ALA A 367 11.47 4.64 -33.51
N PHE A 368 11.14 4.70 -32.22
CA PHE A 368 12.00 4.20 -31.15
C PHE A 368 12.22 2.69 -31.20
N SER A 369 11.15 1.91 -31.36
CA SER A 369 11.27 0.44 -31.46
C SER A 369 12.10 0.02 -32.68
N ALA A 370 11.92 0.67 -33.83
CA ALA A 370 12.70 0.40 -35.03
C ALA A 370 14.18 0.74 -34.82
N ALA A 371 14.48 1.91 -34.26
CA ALA A 371 15.85 2.29 -33.92
C ALA A 371 16.53 1.25 -33.05
N ALA A 372 15.87 0.77 -31.98
CA ALA A 372 16.44 -0.25 -31.11
C ALA A 372 16.67 -1.60 -31.82
N VAL A 373 15.76 -2.02 -32.70
CA VAL A 373 15.87 -3.27 -33.47
C VAL A 373 16.97 -3.20 -34.52
N GLU A 374 17.11 -2.08 -35.23
CA GLU A 374 18.17 -1.88 -36.24
C GLU A 374 19.57 -1.99 -35.61
N LEU A 375 19.71 -1.63 -34.33
CA LEU A 375 20.96 -1.77 -33.58
C LEU A 375 21.31 -3.21 -33.19
N ALA A 376 20.36 -4.16 -33.23
CA ALA A 376 20.59 -5.54 -32.80
C ALA A 376 21.76 -6.22 -33.54
N LEU A 377 21.95 -5.91 -34.83
CA LEU A 377 23.04 -6.45 -35.65
C LEU A 377 24.13 -5.41 -35.99
N ALA A 378 23.96 -4.15 -35.59
CA ALA A 378 24.82 -3.03 -36.01
C ALA A 378 25.50 -2.28 -34.85
N SER A 379 25.30 -2.74 -33.60
CA SER A 379 25.83 -2.09 -32.40
C SER A 379 27.03 -2.85 -31.83
N TYR A 380 26.91 -3.45 -30.65
CA TYR A 380 28.00 -4.14 -29.95
C TYR A 380 28.00 -5.65 -30.19
N PRO A 381 29.15 -6.33 -30.01
CA PRO A 381 29.23 -7.79 -30.08
C PRO A 381 28.34 -8.47 -29.03
N GLY A 382 27.50 -9.40 -29.47
CA GLY A 382 26.60 -10.16 -28.60
C GLY A 382 25.31 -9.41 -28.23
N CYS A 383 24.93 -8.37 -28.98
CA CYS A 383 23.69 -7.63 -28.74
C CYS A 383 22.46 -8.53 -28.83
N THR A 384 21.68 -8.55 -27.75
CA THR A 384 20.36 -9.18 -27.69
C THR A 384 19.41 -8.32 -26.86
N LEU A 385 18.11 -8.49 -27.11
CA LEU A 385 17.02 -7.72 -26.50
C LEU A 385 16.09 -8.68 -25.75
N THR A 386 15.59 -8.27 -24.58
CA THR A 386 14.65 -9.10 -23.80
C THR A 386 13.18 -8.83 -24.12
N THR A 387 12.89 -7.74 -24.83
CA THR A 387 11.53 -7.30 -25.16
C THR A 387 11.30 -7.31 -26.67
N LEU A 388 10.16 -7.85 -27.10
CA LEU A 388 9.71 -7.67 -28.48
C LEU A 388 9.42 -6.18 -28.75
N PRO A 389 9.68 -5.67 -29.96
CA PRO A 389 9.37 -4.28 -30.30
C PRO A 389 7.87 -4.02 -30.16
N GLY A 390 7.51 -3.14 -29.21
CA GLY A 390 6.14 -2.70 -28.96
C GLY A 390 5.80 -1.39 -29.65
N ASP A 391 4.50 -1.06 -29.71
CA ASP A 391 4.06 0.31 -29.99
C ASP A 391 4.04 1.14 -28.68
N ALA A 392 3.99 2.46 -28.77
CA ALA A 392 3.92 3.28 -27.58
C ALA A 392 2.59 3.11 -26.84
N THR A 393 2.68 3.12 -25.52
CA THR A 393 1.53 3.00 -24.62
C THR A 393 1.28 4.33 -23.93
N PRO A 394 0.01 4.77 -23.77
CA PRO A 394 -0.27 5.95 -22.97
C PRO A 394 0.08 5.68 -21.50
N TYR A 395 0.63 6.67 -20.82
CA TYR A 395 0.88 6.61 -19.38
C TYR A 395 0.10 7.70 -18.64
N GLY A 396 -0.19 7.44 -17.37
CA GLY A 396 -0.86 8.40 -16.50
C GLY A 396 0.13 9.15 -15.63
N VAL A 397 -0.23 10.36 -15.24
CA VAL A 397 0.43 11.13 -14.19
C VAL A 397 -0.58 11.33 -13.08
N PHE A 398 -0.19 10.96 -11.86
CA PHE A 398 -1.00 11.18 -10.68
C PHE A 398 -0.44 12.36 -9.89
N THR A 399 -1.32 13.29 -9.53
CA THR A 399 -1.01 14.36 -8.58
C THR A 399 -2.03 14.37 -7.46
N ALA A 400 -1.55 14.71 -6.26
CA ALA A 400 -2.41 14.98 -5.12
C ALA A 400 -2.67 16.49 -5.04
N ASP A 401 -3.93 16.84 -4.88
CA ASP A 401 -4.40 18.22 -4.62
C ASP A 401 -5.26 18.20 -3.35
N VAL A 402 -5.69 19.37 -2.89
CA VAL A 402 -6.63 19.53 -1.78
C VAL A 402 -7.78 20.45 -2.18
N VAL A 403 -8.95 20.21 -1.59
CA VAL A 403 -10.14 21.04 -1.80
C VAL A 403 -10.84 21.28 -0.46
N PRO A 404 -11.40 22.47 -0.18
CA PRO A 404 -12.17 22.70 1.03
C PRO A 404 -13.32 21.69 1.13
N GLN A 405 -13.49 21.07 2.29
CA GLN A 405 -14.44 19.98 2.46
C GLN A 405 -15.91 20.41 2.22
N GLY A 406 -16.23 21.68 2.50
CA GLY A 406 -17.55 22.25 2.24
C GLY A 406 -17.86 22.55 0.76
N GLU A 407 -16.87 22.44 -0.14
CA GLU A 407 -17.04 22.66 -1.58
C GLU A 407 -17.25 21.35 -2.36
N VAL A 408 -17.20 20.20 -1.68
CA VAL A 408 -17.37 18.88 -2.29
C VAL A 408 -18.73 18.32 -1.92
N GLU A 409 -19.49 17.85 -2.91
CA GLU A 409 -20.72 17.12 -2.63
C GLU A 409 -20.39 15.78 -1.97
N HIS A 410 -21.16 15.42 -0.95
CA HIS A 410 -21.11 14.09 -0.35
C HIS A 410 -22.56 13.64 -0.17
N VAL A 411 -22.98 12.65 -0.96
CA VAL A 411 -24.38 12.23 -1.01
C VAL A 411 -24.47 10.72 -0.80
N ALA A 412 -25.29 10.31 0.16
CA ALA A 412 -25.73 8.93 0.31
C ALA A 412 -27.05 8.75 -0.46
N VAL A 413 -27.09 7.82 -1.40
CA VAL A 413 -28.31 7.38 -2.06
C VAL A 413 -28.74 6.08 -1.41
N LEU A 414 -29.83 6.15 -0.66
CA LEU A 414 -30.36 5.04 0.12
C LEU A 414 -30.95 3.95 -0.78
N PRO A 415 -31.18 2.71 -0.26
CA PRO A 415 -31.86 1.67 -1.01
C PRO A 415 -33.27 2.05 -1.52
N SER A 416 -33.92 3.02 -0.89
CA SER A 416 -35.21 3.58 -1.33
C SER A 416 -35.09 4.50 -2.56
N GLY A 417 -33.87 4.88 -2.96
CA GLY A 417 -33.59 5.92 -3.94
C GLY A 417 -33.57 7.34 -3.36
N GLU A 418 -33.87 7.51 -2.06
CA GLU A 418 -33.76 8.79 -1.37
C GLU A 418 -32.30 9.26 -1.35
N ARG A 419 -32.08 10.56 -1.60
CA ARG A 419 -30.76 11.19 -1.63
C ARG A 419 -30.58 12.01 -0.37
N ILE A 420 -29.62 11.63 0.47
CA ILE A 420 -29.29 12.32 1.72
C ILE A 420 -27.94 13.04 1.55
N PRO A 421 -27.90 14.38 1.60
CA PRO A 421 -26.64 15.11 1.65
C PRO A 421 -25.97 14.93 3.02
N ILE A 422 -24.68 14.63 3.00
CA ILE A 422 -23.83 14.51 4.19
C ILE A 422 -23.14 15.84 4.40
N ALA A 423 -23.54 16.56 5.45
CA ALA A 423 -22.95 17.86 5.78
C ALA A 423 -21.45 17.71 6.12
N PRO A 424 -20.60 18.70 5.77
CA PRO A 424 -19.20 18.72 6.21
C PRO A 424 -19.10 18.79 7.75
N PRO A 425 -17.98 18.37 8.35
CA PRO A 425 -17.77 18.46 9.78
C PRO A 425 -17.82 19.92 10.26
N PRO A 426 -18.53 20.21 11.35
CA PRO A 426 -18.69 21.57 11.85
C PRO A 426 -17.43 22.11 12.53
N THR A 427 -16.56 21.22 13.00
CA THR A 427 -15.28 21.54 13.62
C THR A 427 -14.17 20.89 12.82
N THR A 428 -13.22 21.70 12.38
CA THR A 428 -12.05 21.25 11.63
C THR A 428 -10.79 21.81 12.27
N ARG A 429 -9.66 21.20 11.93
CA ARG A 429 -8.33 21.64 12.36
C ARG A 429 -7.43 21.74 11.13
N ALA A 430 -6.79 22.87 10.92
CA ALA A 430 -5.77 23.00 9.89
C ALA A 430 -4.63 21.97 10.14
N PRO A 431 -4.14 21.28 9.10
CA PRO A 431 -2.99 20.38 9.23
C PRO A 431 -1.82 21.12 9.88
N ALA A 432 -1.18 20.49 10.87
CA ALA A 432 0.00 21.09 11.49
C ALA A 432 1.12 21.22 10.45
N SER A 433 1.71 22.40 10.33
CA SER A 433 2.98 22.58 9.61
C SER A 433 4.07 21.82 10.39
N SER A 434 4.90 21.05 9.67
CA SER A 434 5.99 20.20 10.17
C SER A 434 6.29 20.30 11.67
N VAL A 435 5.97 19.23 12.42
CA VAL A 435 6.30 19.15 13.84
C VAL A 435 7.83 19.18 13.99
N PRO A 436 8.41 20.13 14.76
CA PRO A 436 9.83 20.15 15.02
C PRO A 436 10.28 18.80 15.59
N GLN A 437 11.19 18.14 14.89
CA GLN A 437 11.75 16.87 15.35
C GLN A 437 12.57 17.14 16.62
N PRO A 438 12.37 16.37 17.70
CA PRO A 438 13.34 16.39 18.78
C PRO A 438 14.71 16.01 18.21
N PRO A 439 15.80 16.64 18.67
CA PRO A 439 17.14 16.26 18.23
C PRO A 439 17.34 14.75 18.46
N PRO A 440 18.09 14.06 17.59
CA PRO A 440 18.41 12.66 17.80
C PRO A 440 18.96 12.50 19.22
N ALA A 441 18.40 11.58 20.00
CA ALA A 441 18.95 11.30 21.31
C ALA A 441 20.41 10.84 21.18
N ASP A 442 21.23 11.13 22.19
CA ASP A 442 22.64 10.78 22.20
C ASP A 442 22.86 9.35 21.70
N GLY A 443 23.71 9.23 20.67
CA GLY A 443 23.99 7.97 20.01
C GLY A 443 24.50 6.92 21.00
N PRO A 444 24.26 5.63 20.73
CA PRO A 444 24.62 4.56 21.65
C PRO A 444 26.13 4.60 21.98
N VAL A 445 26.44 4.52 23.28
CA VAL A 445 27.79 4.36 23.84
C VAL A 445 28.53 3.26 23.06
N ALA A 446 29.83 3.46 22.78
CA ALA A 446 30.67 2.50 22.08
C ALA A 446 30.53 1.09 22.68
N ARG A 447 29.81 0.22 21.97
CA ARG A 447 29.67 -1.22 22.25
C ARG A 447 30.51 -1.99 21.25
N PRO A 448 30.99 -3.20 21.59
CA PRO A 448 31.52 -4.11 20.58
C PRO A 448 30.53 -4.28 19.43
N THR A 449 31.01 -4.12 18.20
CA THR A 449 30.20 -4.30 16.99
C THR A 449 30.61 -5.56 16.24
N ARG A 450 29.69 -6.10 15.45
CA ARG A 450 29.92 -7.16 14.47
C ARG A 450 29.38 -6.73 13.11
N ARG A 451 30.00 -7.20 12.04
CA ARG A 451 29.50 -6.95 10.68
C ARG A 451 28.31 -7.87 10.41
N GLY A 452 27.21 -7.33 9.90
CA GLY A 452 26.00 -8.11 9.57
C GLY A 452 24.96 -7.29 8.82
N ALA A 453 23.91 -7.94 8.32
CA ALA A 453 22.82 -7.27 7.61
C ALA A 453 21.91 -6.55 8.61
N LEU A 454 21.53 -5.30 8.34
CA LEU A 454 20.66 -4.51 9.20
C LEU A 454 19.35 -5.25 9.53
N GLY A 455 18.80 -5.96 8.56
CA GLY A 455 17.56 -6.73 8.66
C GLY A 455 17.57 -7.89 9.66
N GLU A 456 18.74 -8.25 10.22
CA GLU A 456 18.84 -9.20 11.33
C GLU A 456 18.21 -8.64 12.62
N LEU A 457 18.30 -7.32 12.84
CA LEU A 457 17.81 -6.66 14.05
C LEU A 457 16.46 -5.96 13.86
N VAL A 458 16.13 -5.55 12.64
CA VAL A 458 14.95 -4.70 12.36
C VAL A 458 14.10 -5.21 11.20
N GLY A 459 12.80 -4.99 11.31
CA GLY A 459 11.86 -5.14 10.20
C GLY A 459 11.65 -3.80 9.49
N ALA A 460 11.18 -3.84 8.25
CA ALA A 460 10.89 -2.65 7.48
C ALA A 460 9.67 -2.85 6.55
N ARG A 461 8.91 -1.78 6.34
CA ARG A 461 7.83 -1.73 5.35
C ARG A 461 7.93 -0.43 4.59
N SER A 462 7.65 -0.47 3.30
CA SER A 462 7.68 0.69 2.44
C SER A 462 6.60 0.59 1.35
N GLY A 463 6.22 1.74 0.81
CA GLY A 463 5.18 1.85 -0.20
C GLY A 463 5.12 3.25 -0.80
N ASP A 464 4.39 3.39 -1.90
CA ASP A 464 4.21 4.65 -2.58
C ASP A 464 3.24 5.58 -1.86
N LYS A 465 3.40 6.88 -2.09
CA LYS A 465 2.46 7.91 -1.64
C LYS A 465 2.36 8.97 -2.73
N GLY A 466 1.73 8.60 -3.85
CA GLY A 466 1.80 9.39 -5.08
C GLY A 466 3.22 9.43 -5.63
N GLY A 467 3.80 10.63 -5.73
CA GLY A 467 5.20 10.82 -6.16
C GLY A 467 6.26 10.56 -5.08
N ASP A 468 5.83 10.43 -3.83
CA ASP A 468 6.70 10.21 -2.67
C ASP A 468 6.76 8.72 -2.29
N ALA A 469 7.65 8.36 -1.37
CA ALA A 469 7.69 7.03 -0.76
C ALA A 469 7.69 7.10 0.77
N ASN A 470 7.03 6.13 1.39
CA ASN A 470 7.09 5.85 2.82
C ASN A 470 8.14 4.74 3.10
N LEU A 471 8.86 4.85 4.21
CA LEU A 471 9.73 3.80 4.74
C LEU A 471 9.66 3.74 6.28
N GLY A 472 8.89 2.80 6.80
CA GLY A 472 8.84 2.46 8.22
C GLY A 472 9.85 1.38 8.60
N VAL A 473 10.53 1.55 9.74
CA VAL A 473 11.50 0.60 10.30
C VAL A 473 11.19 0.39 11.78
N TRP A 474 11.05 -0.87 12.22
CA TRP A 474 10.72 -1.19 13.62
C TRP A 474 11.72 -2.16 14.25
N ALA A 475 11.85 -2.03 15.57
CA ALA A 475 12.67 -2.88 16.40
C ALA A 475 11.84 -3.88 17.22
N ARG A 476 12.34 -5.11 17.34
CA ARG A 476 11.67 -6.20 18.10
C ARG A 476 11.84 -6.10 19.63
N THR A 477 12.84 -5.35 20.10
CA THR A 477 13.15 -5.19 21.53
C THR A 477 13.39 -3.72 21.90
N ASP A 478 13.22 -3.36 23.17
CA ASP A 478 13.52 -2.00 23.66
C ASP A 478 15.01 -1.65 23.52
N ALA A 479 15.90 -2.63 23.67
CA ALA A 479 17.33 -2.43 23.50
C ALA A 479 17.70 -2.10 22.04
N THR A 480 17.10 -2.82 21.09
CA THR A 480 17.26 -2.53 19.65
C THR A 480 16.63 -1.20 19.28
N TRP A 481 15.46 -0.88 19.86
CA TRP A 481 14.79 0.41 19.64
C TRP A 481 15.67 1.58 20.10
N ALA A 482 16.22 1.52 21.31
CA ALA A 482 17.09 2.56 21.85
C ALA A 482 18.31 2.82 20.95
N TRP A 483 18.90 1.76 20.38
CA TRP A 483 19.98 1.87 19.40
C TRP A 483 19.50 2.45 18.07
N LEU A 484 18.46 1.87 17.47
CA LEU A 484 17.94 2.24 16.16
C LEU A 484 17.57 3.72 16.10
N ARG A 485 16.88 4.20 17.14
CA ARG A 485 16.40 5.59 17.26
C ARG A 485 17.54 6.60 17.14
N GLY A 486 18.68 6.36 17.80
CA GLY A 486 19.84 7.25 17.72
C GLY A 486 20.75 7.00 16.51
N TRP A 487 20.76 5.78 15.97
CA TRP A 487 21.68 5.37 14.91
C TRP A 487 21.17 5.65 13.48
N LEU A 488 19.87 5.42 13.23
CA LEU A 488 19.27 5.60 11.91
C LEU A 488 18.74 7.05 11.75
N THR A 489 19.67 7.97 11.47
CA THR A 489 19.37 9.36 11.12
C THR A 489 19.08 9.52 9.63
N VAL A 490 18.65 10.72 9.21
CA VAL A 490 18.46 11.03 7.78
C VAL A 490 19.77 10.93 7.00
N GLU A 491 20.87 11.40 7.59
CA GLU A 491 22.21 11.33 7.01
C GLU A 491 22.66 9.88 6.86
N ARG A 492 22.44 9.06 7.90
CA ARG A 492 22.75 7.64 7.85
C ARG A 492 21.91 6.92 6.79
N LEU A 493 20.63 7.27 6.67
CA LEU A 493 19.78 6.71 5.61
C LEU A 493 20.34 7.03 4.23
N ALA A 494 20.79 8.26 3.98
CA ALA A 494 21.40 8.65 2.70
C ALA A 494 22.73 7.92 2.41
N GLU A 495 23.53 7.60 3.43
CA GLU A 495 24.73 6.76 3.26
C GLU A 495 24.36 5.30 2.87
N LEU A 496 23.30 4.77 3.49
CA LEU A 496 22.84 3.40 3.27
C LEU A 496 22.06 3.25 1.95
N LEU A 497 21.32 4.28 1.56
CA LEU A 497 20.52 4.37 0.35
C LEU A 497 20.91 5.64 -0.42
N PRO A 498 22.00 5.62 -1.21
CA PRO A 498 22.49 6.81 -1.89
C PRO A 498 21.47 7.53 -2.79
N GLU A 499 20.44 6.82 -3.27
CA GLU A 499 19.35 7.42 -4.05
C GLU A 499 18.50 8.42 -3.27
N THR A 500 18.54 8.40 -1.94
CA THR A 500 17.81 9.35 -1.10
C THR A 500 18.61 10.61 -0.78
N ALA A 501 19.91 10.66 -1.10
CA ALA A 501 20.82 11.72 -0.65
C ALA A 501 20.48 13.12 -1.18
N ALA A 502 19.89 13.20 -2.37
CA ALA A 502 19.46 14.45 -2.99
C ALA A 502 18.00 14.83 -2.67
N LEU A 503 17.29 13.99 -1.91
CA LEU A 503 15.86 14.16 -1.64
C LEU A 503 15.63 14.89 -0.31
N THR A 504 14.49 15.56 -0.19
CA THR A 504 13.98 15.98 1.11
C THR A 504 13.44 14.75 1.83
N VAL A 505 14.01 14.47 3.01
CA VAL A 505 13.61 13.33 3.85
C VAL A 505 13.11 13.84 5.19
N GLU A 506 11.87 13.49 5.52
CA GLU A 506 11.28 13.73 6.83
C GLU A 506 11.36 12.44 7.65
N ARG A 507 11.74 12.55 8.93
CA ARG A 507 11.81 11.43 9.88
C ARG A 507 10.71 11.63 10.92
N TYR A 508 10.10 10.57 11.44
CA TYR A 508 9.11 10.61 12.51
C TYR A 508 9.30 9.43 13.46
N GLU A 509 9.32 9.69 14.77
CA GLU A 509 9.42 8.62 15.78
C GLU A 509 8.03 8.16 16.22
N LEU A 510 7.84 6.84 16.34
CA LEU A 510 6.62 6.19 16.83
C LEU A 510 7.00 5.28 18.01
N PRO A 511 7.24 5.86 19.20
CA PRO A 511 7.88 5.16 20.31
C PRO A 511 7.07 3.99 20.86
N ASN A 512 5.73 4.09 20.88
CA ASN A 512 4.85 2.99 21.31
C ASN A 512 4.95 1.76 20.39
N LEU A 513 5.37 1.96 19.14
CA LEU A 513 5.56 0.92 18.13
C LEU A 513 7.03 0.49 17.99
N ARG A 514 7.95 1.11 18.75
CA ARG A 514 9.41 0.94 18.59
C ARG A 514 9.87 1.18 17.16
N ALA A 515 9.28 2.18 16.50
CA ALA A 515 9.46 2.40 15.08
C ALA A 515 9.89 3.84 14.74
N VAL A 516 10.57 3.96 13.61
CA VAL A 516 10.88 5.23 12.94
C VAL A 516 10.31 5.18 11.53
N ASN A 517 9.65 6.25 11.12
CA ASN A 517 9.09 6.40 9.78
C ASN A 517 9.84 7.49 8.99
N PHE A 518 10.11 7.22 7.72
CA PHE A 518 10.69 8.18 6.79
C PHE A 518 9.72 8.48 5.65
N VAL A 519 9.61 9.76 5.28
CA VAL A 519 8.90 10.21 4.07
C VAL A 519 9.92 10.80 3.12
N LEU A 520 10.07 10.15 1.96
CA LEU A 520 11.06 10.44 0.93
C LEU A 520 10.39 11.21 -0.20
N ARG A 521 10.55 12.53 -0.22
CA ARG A 521 9.85 13.40 -1.17
C ARG A 521 10.41 13.25 -2.58
N GLY A 522 9.54 12.95 -3.54
CA GLY A 522 9.85 12.87 -4.96
C GLY A 522 10.61 11.62 -5.43
N LEU A 523 10.77 10.59 -4.58
CA LEU A 523 11.51 9.36 -4.95
C LEU A 523 10.91 8.68 -6.21
N LEU A 524 9.59 8.75 -6.38
CA LEU A 524 8.86 8.13 -7.49
C LEU A 524 8.52 9.14 -8.60
N GLY A 525 9.02 10.37 -8.52
CA GLY A 525 8.78 11.43 -9.48
C GLY A 525 7.29 11.79 -9.59
N GLN A 526 6.69 11.50 -10.74
CA GLN A 526 5.29 11.86 -11.06
C GLN A 526 4.29 10.72 -10.74
N GLY A 527 4.69 9.80 -9.86
CA GLY A 527 3.88 8.68 -9.38
C GLY A 527 4.04 7.38 -10.18
N VAL A 528 3.44 6.30 -9.66
CA VAL A 528 3.60 4.91 -10.15
C VAL A 528 3.36 4.77 -11.65
N ALA A 529 2.28 5.38 -12.17
CA ALA A 529 1.89 5.27 -13.57
C ALA A 529 2.90 5.94 -14.53
N ALA A 530 3.66 6.93 -14.04
CA ALA A 530 4.67 7.64 -14.80
C ALA A 530 6.09 7.10 -14.56
N SER A 531 6.33 6.33 -13.49
CA SER A 531 7.66 5.88 -13.11
C SER A 531 8.30 4.92 -14.14
N THR A 532 9.62 5.03 -14.27
CA THR A 532 10.54 4.16 -15.03
C THR A 532 11.46 3.36 -14.11
N ARG A 533 11.31 3.52 -12.79
CA ARG A 533 12.07 2.74 -11.81
C ARG A 533 11.74 1.26 -11.93
N PHE A 534 12.71 0.42 -11.58
CA PHE A 534 12.52 -1.03 -11.48
C PHE A 534 11.46 -1.39 -10.43
N ASP A 535 11.46 -0.69 -9.29
CA ASP A 535 10.42 -0.74 -8.27
C ASP A 535 9.61 0.57 -8.31
N PRO A 536 8.52 0.63 -9.09
CA PRO A 536 7.74 1.86 -9.28
C PRO A 536 6.85 2.19 -8.07
N GLN A 537 6.73 1.29 -7.08
CA GLN A 537 5.90 1.46 -5.88
C GLN A 537 6.73 1.59 -4.59
N ALA A 538 8.07 1.60 -4.69
CA ALA A 538 8.98 1.58 -3.54
C ALA A 538 8.72 0.42 -2.54
N LYS A 539 8.09 -0.69 -2.97
CA LYS A 539 7.76 -1.82 -2.09
C LYS A 539 8.98 -2.61 -1.63
N ALA A 540 10.06 -2.59 -2.38
CA ALA A 540 11.32 -3.27 -2.07
C ALA A 540 12.30 -2.38 -1.29
N LEU A 541 12.01 -1.09 -1.14
CA LEU A 541 12.92 -0.13 -0.50
C LEU A 541 13.29 -0.52 0.94
N GLY A 542 12.32 -1.00 1.73
CA GLY A 542 12.57 -1.51 3.07
C GLY A 542 13.50 -2.71 3.09
N GLU A 543 13.34 -3.64 2.16
CA GLU A 543 14.21 -4.82 2.05
C GLU A 543 15.61 -4.45 1.54
N LEU A 544 15.73 -3.45 0.65
CA LEU A 544 17.02 -2.90 0.25
C LEU A 544 17.78 -2.31 1.44
N LEU A 545 17.09 -1.56 2.31
CA LEU A 545 17.68 -1.04 3.55
C LEU A 545 18.12 -2.19 4.47
N ARG A 546 17.25 -3.18 4.68
CA ARG A 546 17.53 -4.35 5.53
C ARG A 546 18.71 -5.18 5.03
N ALA A 547 18.91 -5.28 3.72
CA ALA A 547 20.03 -5.99 3.12
C ALA A 547 21.39 -5.28 3.30
N ARG A 548 21.42 -4.01 3.71
CA ARG A 548 22.68 -3.27 3.90
C ARG A 548 23.48 -3.90 5.04
N VAL A 549 24.71 -4.28 4.71
CA VAL A 549 25.68 -4.77 5.70
C VAL A 549 26.27 -3.58 6.46
N VAL A 550 26.17 -3.58 7.79
CA VAL A 550 26.61 -2.50 8.70
C VAL A 550 27.29 -3.06 9.95
N ASP A 551 27.81 -2.18 10.81
CA ASP A 551 28.37 -2.56 12.11
C ASP A 551 27.25 -2.59 13.16
N LEU A 552 26.75 -3.79 13.43
CA LEU A 552 25.67 -4.06 14.38
C LEU A 552 26.23 -4.20 15.80
N PRO A 553 25.55 -3.69 16.85
CA PRO A 553 25.96 -3.95 18.23
C PRO A 553 25.88 -5.46 18.55
N ALA A 554 26.99 -6.04 19.02
CA ALA A 554 27.11 -7.49 19.20
C ALA A 554 26.17 -8.09 20.28
N GLY A 555 25.70 -7.28 21.23
CA GLY A 555 24.84 -7.71 22.34
C GLY A 555 23.33 -7.56 22.10
N LEU A 556 22.88 -7.26 20.88
CA LEU A 556 21.45 -7.15 20.55
C LEU A 556 20.94 -8.47 19.97
N SER A 557 19.76 -8.91 20.43
CA SER A 557 19.10 -10.12 19.92
C SER A 557 18.57 -9.90 18.51
N THR A 558 18.72 -10.94 17.67
CA THR A 558 18.19 -11.03 16.31
C THR A 558 16.81 -11.67 16.25
N GLY A 559 16.20 -12.04 17.38
CA GLY A 559 14.90 -12.71 17.43
C GLY A 559 13.83 -11.90 18.17
N PRO A 560 12.56 -12.36 18.13
CA PRO A 560 11.47 -11.75 18.87
C PRO A 560 11.73 -11.78 20.39
N PRO A 561 11.07 -10.91 21.17
CA PRO A 561 11.25 -10.86 22.62
C PRO A 561 11.00 -12.24 23.26
N GLY A 562 11.96 -12.74 24.04
CA GLY A 562 11.89 -14.06 24.71
C GLY A 562 12.69 -15.19 24.05
N SER A 563 13.26 -14.97 22.86
CA SER A 563 14.20 -15.88 22.18
C SER A 563 15.63 -15.79 22.74
N ALA A 564 15.79 -15.84 24.07
CA ALA A 564 17.12 -15.95 24.65
C ALA A 564 17.76 -17.29 24.22
N GLU A 565 19.03 -17.26 23.80
CA GLU A 565 19.81 -18.48 23.57
C GLU A 565 19.72 -19.41 24.79
N PRO A 566 19.60 -20.74 24.59
CA PRO A 566 19.79 -21.66 25.70
C PRO A 566 21.17 -21.42 26.32
N PRO A 567 21.30 -21.45 27.65
CA PRO A 567 22.59 -21.26 28.29
C PRO A 567 23.57 -22.29 27.73
N ALA A 568 24.78 -21.83 27.38
CA ALA A 568 25.84 -22.69 26.88
C ALA A 568 26.05 -23.85 27.87
N ASP A 569 25.61 -25.05 27.47
CA ASP A 569 25.68 -26.22 28.32
C ASP A 569 27.15 -26.52 28.61
N ASN A 570 27.46 -26.61 29.90
CA ASN A 570 28.75 -27.04 30.41
C ASN A 570 29.09 -28.39 29.80
N ALA A 571 30.11 -28.43 28.94
CA ALA A 571 30.75 -29.66 28.52
C ALA A 571 31.42 -30.32 29.74
N GLY A 572 30.67 -31.18 30.43
CA GLY A 572 31.23 -32.18 31.35
C GLY A 572 31.95 -33.28 30.54
N PRO A 573 33.09 -33.80 31.01
CA PRO A 573 33.92 -34.69 30.21
C PRO A 573 33.23 -36.04 30.02
N ALA A 574 33.24 -36.52 28.78
CA ALA A 574 32.77 -37.84 28.39
C ALA A 574 33.54 -38.93 29.17
N GLY A 575 32.80 -39.80 29.86
CA GLY A 575 33.33 -41.01 30.47
C GLY A 575 33.70 -42.03 29.39
N GLU A 576 34.94 -42.50 29.43
CA GLU A 576 35.44 -43.63 28.67
C GLU A 576 34.65 -44.90 28.99
N VAL A 577 34.25 -45.63 27.94
CA VAL A 577 33.94 -47.06 28.02
C VAL A 577 34.82 -47.76 26.98
N THR A 578 35.61 -48.72 27.44
CA THR A 578 36.41 -49.67 26.64
C THR A 578 36.20 -51.06 27.22
N PRO A 579 36.49 -52.12 26.46
CA PRO A 579 35.89 -52.53 25.18
C PRO A 579 34.79 -53.61 25.35
#